data_AF-A0A4P2PTY3-F1
#
_entry.id   AF-A0A4P2PTY3-F1
#
_cell.length_a   1.000
_cell.length_b   1.000
_cell.length_c   1.000
_cell.angle_alpha   90.00
_cell.angle_beta   90.00
_cell.angle_gamma   90.00
#
_symmetry.space_group_name_H-M   'P 1'
#
loop_
_entity.id
_entity.type
_entity.pdbx_description
1 polymer ?
#
loop_
_entity_poly.entity_id
_entity_poly.type
_entity_poly.pdbx_seq_one_letter_code
_entity_poly.pdbx_strand_id
1 'polypeptide(L)'
;MRWFVEISSPGQNAQPSRKLCVEAPQWQPALQRARALRGDDGPLSNFSVDLLESGYRAIDPVTRVRYVVQRAPDNAALTDGAEPPAGAPPSAAASPNAAEAEAPLPRKRPVAATVPFISLGAALLVQDLAGAAQQPEPGAAAAPEPSALPPFELVSQREENPSERSPLTYRELVYAVAPGTPRELVKALLIARLDEARQRIDDARPGKFVHIAVFDHVFKERPQRGPLATLAWKDWRSDEPEIQFRPRTGTTAPPPPMTAAAPAPAAAAPAAAAPAPAAAAPAEEPRAPSSPRATPAPAEGRPRMSSRPPPRRSSRPPKAGRLSGDDLIAELFEACSDLHFLHDTLEGADFVLALTLDKIPCAVGLVSLFDIDRREFVLVRQHGGKGALLSRLPERAPLAQAALRSRQAAVVPDVSRDERALNDWWTPLGVTPRSVVCAPVELAGRYLGLLELGDPLDGGPFSEGDGHALTYIGQQFAEFVGARGVVLDPKRVTAGAKRAAR
;
A
#
# COMPACT_ATOMS: atom_id res chain seq x y z
N MET A 1 13.08 39.06 -5.47
CA MET A 1 12.22 38.79 -4.30
C MET A 1 13.07 38.15 -3.22
N ARG A 2 12.83 38.53 -1.96
CA ARG A 2 13.59 38.01 -0.82
C ARG A 2 12.81 36.96 -0.04
N TRP A 3 13.54 36.03 0.54
CA TRP A 3 13.01 34.91 1.31
C TRP A 3 13.78 34.78 2.62
N PHE A 4 13.05 34.61 3.72
CA PHE A 4 13.62 34.15 4.97
C PHE A 4 13.63 32.62 4.98
N VAL A 5 14.78 32.03 5.26
CA VAL A 5 14.94 30.59 5.49
C VAL A 5 15.40 30.38 6.93
N GLU A 6 14.49 29.90 7.77
CA GLU A 6 14.79 29.50 9.16
C GLU A 6 15.16 28.02 9.20
N ILE A 7 16.27 27.68 9.86
CA ILE A 7 16.88 26.36 9.80
C ILE A 7 17.08 25.80 11.22
N SER A 8 16.51 24.62 11.48
CA SER A 8 16.48 23.98 12.80
C SER A 8 16.89 22.52 12.72
N SER A 9 17.93 22.15 13.47
CA SER A 9 18.45 20.78 13.58
C SER A 9 17.81 20.03 14.76
N PRO A 10 17.37 18.77 14.61
CA PRO A 10 16.74 18.01 15.70
C PRO A 10 17.80 17.33 16.62
N GLY A 11 17.78 17.67 17.91
CA GLY A 11 18.61 17.02 18.93
C GLY A 11 18.41 17.65 20.31
N GLN A 12 18.88 16.98 21.38
CA GLN A 12 18.79 17.52 22.75
C GLN A 12 19.71 18.73 22.97
N ASN A 13 20.82 18.83 22.23
CA ASN A 13 21.62 20.05 22.09
C ASN A 13 21.21 20.81 20.82
N ALA A 14 19.99 21.37 20.82
CA ALA A 14 19.50 22.16 19.70
C ALA A 14 20.31 23.47 19.56
N GLN A 15 21.03 23.62 18.44
CA GLN A 15 21.58 24.92 18.05
C GLN A 15 20.43 25.92 17.82
N PRO A 16 20.63 27.23 18.13
CA PRO A 16 19.61 28.25 17.87
C PRO A 16 19.26 28.28 16.38
N SER A 17 17.97 28.41 16.07
CA SER A 17 17.45 28.36 14.69
C SER A 17 18.03 29.49 13.85
N ARG A 18 18.90 29.15 12.88
CA ARG A 18 19.60 30.15 12.05
C ARG A 18 18.63 30.66 10.98
N LYS A 19 18.37 31.98 10.99
CA LYS A 19 17.55 32.67 9.98
C LYS A 19 18.47 33.30 8.95
N LEU A 20 18.35 32.88 7.69
CA LEU A 20 19.05 33.45 6.53
C LEU A 20 18.07 34.28 5.70
N CYS A 21 18.53 35.38 5.12
CA CYS A 21 17.78 36.16 4.13
C CYS A 21 18.45 36.02 2.76
N VAL A 22 17.72 35.49 1.78
CA VAL A 22 18.25 35.16 0.44
C VAL A 22 17.37 35.72 -0.68
N GLU A 23 18.02 36.19 -1.74
CA GLU A 23 17.37 36.64 -2.99
C GLU A 23 17.13 35.43 -3.90
N ALA A 24 15.88 35.21 -4.33
CA ALA A 24 15.52 34.12 -5.25
C ALA A 24 14.17 34.38 -5.96
N PRO A 25 13.97 33.85 -7.19
CA PRO A 25 12.70 34.00 -7.90
C PRO A 25 11.54 33.21 -7.26
N GLN A 26 11.85 32.08 -6.60
CA GLN A 26 10.87 31.22 -5.94
C GLN A 26 11.51 30.50 -4.72
N TRP A 27 10.68 29.85 -3.91
CA TRP A 27 11.10 29.24 -2.64
C TRP A 27 12.11 28.09 -2.79
N GLN A 28 12.12 27.37 -3.93
CA GLN A 28 13.03 26.25 -4.17
C GLN A 28 14.51 26.70 -4.32
N PRO A 29 14.88 27.65 -5.22
CA PRO A 29 16.22 28.24 -5.22
C PRO A 29 16.55 29.02 -3.94
N ALA A 30 15.56 29.57 -3.21
CA ALA A 30 15.81 30.16 -1.90
C ALA A 30 16.35 29.12 -0.91
N LEU A 31 15.65 27.97 -0.81
CA LEU A 31 16.07 26.83 0.00
C LEU A 31 17.43 26.28 -0.45
N GLN A 32 17.65 26.11 -1.76
CA GLN A 32 18.91 25.62 -2.29
C GLN A 32 20.08 26.59 -2.01
N ARG A 33 19.87 27.91 -2.14
CA ARG A 33 20.89 28.92 -1.82
C ARG A 33 21.18 29.00 -0.31
N ALA A 34 20.16 28.83 0.53
CA ALA A 34 20.30 28.72 1.98
C ALA A 34 21.04 27.44 2.43
N ARG A 35 20.98 26.36 1.63
CA ARG A 35 21.76 25.13 1.80
C ARG A 35 23.20 25.27 1.29
N ALA A 36 23.42 25.90 0.13
CA ALA A 36 24.76 26.24 -0.35
C ALA A 36 25.54 27.11 0.65
N LEU A 37 24.87 28.07 1.30
CA LEU A 37 25.42 28.88 2.42
C LEU A 37 25.76 28.07 3.70
N ARG A 38 25.52 26.76 3.71
CA ARG A 38 25.94 25.80 4.75
C ARG A 38 26.93 24.74 4.24
N GLY A 39 27.25 24.74 2.94
CA GLY A 39 27.97 23.65 2.27
C GLY A 39 27.11 22.43 1.88
N ASP A 40 25.78 22.53 2.00
CA ASP A 40 24.82 21.45 1.73
C ASP A 40 24.35 21.42 0.24
N ASP A 41 25.27 21.39 -0.72
CA ASP A 41 24.97 21.53 -2.17
C ASP A 41 24.19 20.35 -2.83
N GLY A 42 23.79 19.33 -2.06
CA GLY A 42 23.04 18.18 -2.59
C GLY A 42 21.65 18.54 -3.14
N PRO A 43 21.09 17.76 -4.08
CA PRO A 43 19.79 18.04 -4.69
C PRO A 43 18.62 18.05 -3.68
N LEU A 44 17.50 18.66 -4.06
CA LEU A 44 16.28 18.72 -3.24
C LEU A 44 15.33 17.52 -3.43
N SER A 45 15.66 16.57 -4.32
CA SER A 45 14.75 15.55 -4.85
C SER A 45 14.08 14.62 -3.83
N ASN A 46 14.65 14.51 -2.62
CA ASN A 46 14.15 13.63 -1.56
C ASN A 46 13.52 14.39 -0.37
N PHE A 47 13.39 15.72 -0.45
CA PHE A 47 12.88 16.53 0.67
C PHE A 47 11.38 16.30 0.88
N SER A 48 10.96 16.06 2.12
CA SER A 48 9.55 16.11 2.50
C SER A 48 9.13 17.57 2.61
N VAL A 49 8.15 18.00 1.81
CA VAL A 49 7.73 19.40 1.68
C VAL A 49 6.26 19.54 2.06
N ASP A 50 5.98 20.43 3.01
CA ASP A 50 4.63 20.84 3.39
C ASP A 50 4.37 22.30 2.99
N LEU A 51 3.19 22.58 2.44
CA LEU A 51 2.71 23.94 2.26
C LEU A 51 2.16 24.48 3.59
N LEU A 52 2.52 25.72 3.95
CA LEU A 52 2.03 26.43 5.13
C LEU A 52 1.34 27.73 4.71
N GLU A 53 0.44 28.23 5.56
CA GLU A 53 -0.27 29.51 5.35
C GLU A 53 0.67 30.72 5.17
N SER A 54 1.87 30.67 5.77
CA SER A 54 2.90 31.72 5.69
C SER A 54 4.09 31.39 4.77
N GLY A 55 4.11 30.22 4.10
CA GLY A 55 5.26 29.80 3.30
C GLY A 55 5.35 28.29 3.10
N TYR A 56 6.57 27.75 3.16
CA TYR A 56 6.85 26.34 2.89
C TYR A 56 7.71 25.75 4.01
N ARG A 57 7.44 24.51 4.41
CA ARG A 57 8.32 23.72 5.28
C ARG A 57 8.97 22.64 4.42
N ALA A 58 10.27 22.46 4.56
CA ALA A 58 11.00 21.38 3.90
C ALA A 58 11.86 20.64 4.94
N ILE A 59 11.88 19.31 4.87
CA ILE A 59 12.65 18.46 5.78
C ILE A 59 13.55 17.56 4.94
N ASP A 60 14.85 17.66 5.20
CA ASP A 60 15.86 16.76 4.65
C ASP A 60 15.71 15.38 5.32
N PRO A 61 15.47 14.27 4.58
CA PRO A 61 15.29 12.96 5.20
C PRO A 61 16.59 12.35 5.75
N VAL A 62 17.75 12.79 5.24
CA VAL A 62 19.07 12.27 5.61
C VAL A 62 19.59 12.99 6.84
N THR A 63 19.66 14.32 6.80
CA THR A 63 20.16 15.12 7.93
C THR A 63 19.09 15.41 8.99
N ARG A 64 17.80 15.17 8.66
CA ARG A 64 16.61 15.53 9.47
C ARG A 64 16.48 17.03 9.77
N VAL A 65 17.30 17.88 9.13
CA VAL A 65 17.23 19.34 9.30
C VAL A 65 15.92 19.84 8.71
N ARG A 66 15.21 20.65 9.50
CA ARG A 66 13.99 21.35 9.09
C ARG A 66 14.35 22.74 8.60
N TYR A 67 13.79 23.10 7.45
CA TYR A 67 13.85 24.42 6.85
C TYR A 67 12.43 24.99 6.78
N VAL A 68 12.25 26.26 7.12
CA VAL A 68 10.99 26.99 6.96
C VAL A 68 11.27 28.22 6.09
N VAL A 69 10.65 28.27 4.92
CA VAL A 69 10.89 29.25 3.86
C VAL A 69 9.68 30.18 3.76
N GLN A 70 9.83 31.42 4.15
CA GLN A 70 8.79 32.46 4.13
C GLN A 70 9.20 33.61 3.21
N ARG A 71 8.25 34.31 2.59
CA ARG A 71 8.56 35.51 1.79
C ARG A 71 8.98 36.64 2.73
N ALA A 72 10.18 37.18 2.52
CA ALA A 72 10.65 38.35 3.27
C ALA A 72 10.13 39.65 2.61
N PRO A 73 10.02 40.76 3.37
CA PRO A 73 9.89 42.09 2.80
C PRO A 73 11.08 42.40 1.88
N ASP A 74 10.83 43.08 0.74
CA ASP A 74 11.90 43.36 -0.24
C ASP A 74 12.97 44.36 0.26
N ASN A 75 12.76 45.01 1.42
CA ASN A 75 13.75 45.82 2.12
C ASN A 75 14.60 45.04 3.15
N ALA A 76 14.36 43.74 3.37
CA ALA A 76 15.13 42.93 4.31
C ALA A 76 16.60 42.79 3.86
N ALA A 77 17.55 43.03 4.77
CA ALA A 77 18.99 42.87 4.49
C ALA A 77 19.33 41.41 4.15
N LEU A 78 20.18 41.21 3.15
CA LEU A 78 20.63 39.89 2.71
C LEU A 78 21.71 39.32 3.65
N THR A 79 21.77 37.99 3.76
CA THR A 79 22.82 37.31 4.53
C THR A 79 23.98 36.92 3.61
N ASP A 80 24.91 37.84 3.41
CA ASP A 80 26.17 37.57 2.72
C ASP A 80 27.06 36.64 3.58
N GLY A 81 27.82 35.77 2.90
CA GLY A 81 28.43 34.56 3.48
C GLY A 81 29.64 34.74 4.41
N ALA A 82 29.72 35.83 5.17
CA ALA A 82 30.77 36.04 6.17
C ALA A 82 30.34 35.47 7.54
N GLU A 83 31.18 34.63 8.14
CA GLU A 83 30.95 34.03 9.46
C GLU A 83 31.59 34.87 10.59
N PRO A 84 30.83 35.31 11.61
CA PRO A 84 31.36 35.72 12.90
C PRO A 84 31.47 34.50 13.84
N PRO A 85 32.54 34.37 14.64
CA PRO A 85 32.74 33.22 15.52
C PRO A 85 31.73 33.16 16.68
N ALA A 86 31.50 31.96 17.20
CA ALA A 86 30.56 31.72 18.29
C ALA A 86 31.05 32.29 19.64
N GLY A 87 30.26 33.18 20.25
CA GLY A 87 30.46 33.58 21.66
C GLY A 87 30.20 35.05 21.99
N ALA A 88 28.94 35.51 21.94
CA ALA A 88 28.53 36.77 22.57
C ALA A 88 27.09 36.68 23.09
N PRO A 89 26.77 37.23 24.28
CA PRO A 89 25.41 37.27 24.82
C PRO A 89 24.56 38.37 24.12
N PRO A 90 23.22 38.31 24.19
CA PRO A 90 22.35 39.30 23.57
C PRO A 90 22.43 40.65 24.30
N SER A 91 23.09 41.63 23.67
CA SER A 91 22.98 43.04 24.07
C SER A 91 21.78 43.70 23.38
N ALA A 92 21.18 44.69 24.03
CA ALA A 92 19.91 45.30 23.63
C ALA A 92 20.07 46.69 23.00
N ALA A 93 18.96 47.18 22.42
CA ALA A 93 18.75 48.54 21.92
C ALA A 93 19.52 48.90 20.61
N ALA A 94 19.13 49.93 19.86
CA ALA A 94 18.11 50.95 20.13
C ALA A 94 17.27 51.32 18.89
N SER A 95 16.04 51.79 19.13
CA SER A 95 15.31 52.61 18.17
C SER A 95 15.92 54.02 18.10
N PRO A 96 15.88 54.73 16.96
CA PRO A 96 16.13 56.17 16.92
C PRO A 96 14.96 56.92 17.59
N ASN A 97 15.26 58.01 18.30
CA ASN A 97 14.25 58.88 18.93
C ASN A 97 14.68 60.36 18.92
N ALA A 98 13.79 61.24 18.49
CA ALA A 98 13.85 62.71 18.58
C ALA A 98 12.46 63.27 18.20
N ALA A 99 11.86 64.25 18.89
CA ALA A 99 12.24 64.94 20.13
C ALA A 99 11.00 65.51 20.87
N GLU A 100 11.23 65.94 22.12
CA GLU A 100 10.58 66.99 22.96
C GLU A 100 9.30 67.72 22.44
N ALA A 101 8.27 68.08 23.23
CA ALA A 101 7.92 67.96 24.67
C ALA A 101 6.36 68.12 24.80
N GLU A 102 5.63 68.39 25.91
CA GLU A 102 5.88 68.70 27.34
C GLU A 102 4.64 68.25 28.20
N ALA A 103 4.27 68.94 29.29
CA ALA A 103 3.19 68.59 30.25
C ALA A 103 2.26 69.81 30.56
N PRO A 104 1.39 69.87 31.61
CA PRO A 104 0.86 68.82 32.51
C PRO A 104 -0.67 68.90 32.90
N LEU A 105 -1.37 67.75 33.00
CA LEU A 105 -2.46 67.41 33.98
C LEU A 105 -3.77 68.30 34.01
N PRO A 106 -4.85 68.05 34.83
CA PRO A 106 -5.07 67.05 35.90
C PRO A 106 -6.49 66.35 36.05
N ARG A 107 -6.51 65.16 36.70
CA ARG A 107 -7.59 64.57 37.57
C ARG A 107 -8.91 64.11 36.89
N LYS A 108 -9.75 63.20 37.44
CA LYS A 108 -10.04 62.78 38.85
C LYS A 108 -10.54 61.30 38.98
N ARG A 109 -10.46 60.72 40.20
CA ARG A 109 -10.88 59.36 40.70
C ARG A 109 -12.43 59.23 40.93
N PRO A 110 -13.04 58.17 41.55
CA PRO A 110 -12.62 56.81 42.04
C PRO A 110 -13.50 55.62 41.46
N VAL A 111 -13.29 54.30 41.60
CA VAL A 111 -13.06 53.35 42.75
C VAL A 111 -14.33 53.20 43.65
N ALA A 112 -14.90 52.02 44.02
CA ALA A 112 -14.31 50.77 44.56
C ALA A 112 -14.87 49.39 44.04
N ALA A 113 -15.39 48.49 44.91
CA ALA A 113 -15.30 47.01 44.76
C ALA A 113 -16.34 46.18 45.61
N THR A 114 -16.15 44.83 45.66
CA THR A 114 -16.58 43.79 46.67
C THR A 114 -17.76 42.84 46.36
N VAL A 115 -17.62 41.56 46.78
CA VAL A 115 -18.58 40.42 46.82
C VAL A 115 -19.06 40.20 48.29
N PRO A 116 -20.16 39.46 48.66
CA PRO A 116 -20.46 38.05 48.29
C PRO A 116 -21.96 37.61 48.35
N PHE A 117 -22.22 36.29 48.54
CA PHE A 117 -23.29 35.67 49.38
C PHE A 117 -24.46 34.84 48.74
N ILE A 118 -24.30 33.50 48.80
CA ILE A 118 -25.21 32.41 49.23
C ILE A 118 -26.76 32.58 49.21
N SER A 119 -27.42 31.75 48.37
CA SER A 119 -28.65 30.90 48.57
C SER A 119 -29.89 31.34 49.36
N LEU A 120 -31.11 31.14 48.79
CA LEU A 120 -32.12 30.18 49.32
C LEU A 120 -33.37 29.97 48.40
N GLY A 121 -34.02 28.80 48.51
CA GLY A 121 -35.46 28.58 48.21
C GLY A 121 -35.85 28.26 46.74
N ALA A 122 -36.95 27.57 46.45
CA ALA A 122 -37.89 26.85 47.33
C ALA A 122 -38.57 25.66 46.58
N ALA A 123 -39.12 24.70 47.34
CA ALA A 123 -39.64 23.43 46.84
C ALA A 123 -41.16 23.43 46.53
N LEU A 124 -41.62 22.39 45.83
CA LEU A 124 -43.01 21.91 45.87
C LEU A 124 -43.03 20.38 45.74
N LEU A 125 -43.93 19.72 46.48
CA LEU A 125 -44.23 18.27 46.44
C LEU A 125 -45.25 17.98 45.30
N VAL A 126 -45.72 16.77 44.95
CA VAL A 126 -46.08 15.49 45.63
C VAL A 126 -45.97 14.39 44.54
N GLN A 127 -45.43 13.16 44.68
CA GLN A 127 -45.88 11.95 45.43
C GLN A 127 -47.37 11.58 45.19
N ASP A 128 -47.92 10.37 45.32
CA ASP A 128 -47.52 8.93 45.26
C ASP A 128 -48.84 8.16 44.88
N LEU A 129 -49.01 6.85 44.65
CA LEU A 129 -48.28 5.57 44.85
C LEU A 129 -48.09 4.87 43.47
N ALA A 130 -47.37 3.75 43.24
CA ALA A 130 -46.98 2.53 43.97
C ALA A 130 -48.00 1.36 43.96
N GLY A 131 -47.53 0.15 43.64
CA GLY A 131 -48.34 -1.08 43.53
C GLY A 131 -47.99 -1.99 42.32
N ALA A 132 -47.53 -3.24 42.44
CA ALA A 132 -46.65 -3.95 43.36
C ALA A 132 -46.66 -5.44 42.93
N ALA A 133 -45.47 -6.01 42.65
CA ALA A 133 -45.11 -7.43 42.66
C ALA A 133 -46.03 -8.52 42.02
N GLN A 134 -45.48 -9.25 41.05
CA GLN A 134 -45.64 -10.72 40.98
C GLN A 134 -44.40 -11.37 40.32
N GLN A 135 -43.82 -12.37 40.99
CA GLN A 135 -42.80 -13.28 40.43
C GLN A 135 -43.46 -14.59 39.98
N PRO A 136 -42.94 -15.22 38.92
CA PRO A 136 -43.00 -16.67 38.74
C PRO A 136 -41.63 -17.33 39.05
N GLU A 137 -41.65 -18.42 39.82
CA GLU A 137 -40.52 -19.34 40.03
C GLU A 137 -40.47 -20.42 38.91
N PRO A 138 -39.39 -21.23 38.78
CA PRO A 138 -38.99 -21.79 37.48
C PRO A 138 -39.79 -23.02 37.03
N GLY A 139 -40.03 -23.09 35.71
CA GLY A 139 -40.56 -24.26 35.03
C GLY A 139 -39.97 -24.42 33.62
N ALA A 140 -39.56 -25.65 33.29
CA ALA A 140 -39.15 -26.14 31.96
C ALA A 140 -38.15 -25.26 31.16
N ALA A 141 -36.88 -25.67 31.13
CA ALA A 141 -35.90 -25.15 30.18
C ALA A 141 -36.18 -25.65 28.74
N ALA A 142 -37.12 -25.00 28.06
CA ALA A 142 -37.20 -25.04 26.60
C ALA A 142 -35.95 -24.39 26.00
N ALA A 143 -35.51 -24.86 24.83
CA ALA A 143 -34.33 -24.30 24.16
C ALA A 143 -34.61 -22.84 23.72
N PRO A 144 -33.70 -21.88 23.98
CA PRO A 144 -33.90 -20.49 23.58
C PRO A 144 -33.75 -20.33 22.06
N GLU A 145 -34.78 -19.77 21.42
CA GLU A 145 -34.73 -19.45 19.99
C GLU A 145 -33.76 -18.27 19.71
N PRO A 146 -32.93 -18.34 18.66
CA PRO A 146 -31.90 -17.34 18.37
C PRO A 146 -32.46 -16.12 17.62
N SER A 147 -33.42 -15.40 18.23
CA SER A 147 -34.12 -14.26 17.60
C SER A 147 -33.89 -12.90 18.29
N ALA A 148 -33.19 -12.87 19.43
CA ALA A 148 -32.82 -11.62 20.09
C ALA A 148 -31.47 -11.07 19.58
N LEU A 149 -31.46 -9.82 19.11
CA LEU A 149 -30.21 -9.08 18.89
C LEU A 149 -29.46 -8.89 20.22
N PRO A 150 -28.11 -8.93 20.22
CA PRO A 150 -27.34 -8.70 21.44
C PRO A 150 -27.48 -7.23 21.87
N PRO A 151 -27.43 -6.90 23.18
CA PRO A 151 -27.37 -5.51 23.63
C PRO A 151 -26.20 -4.77 22.99
N PHE A 152 -26.49 -3.61 22.39
CA PHE A 152 -25.53 -2.79 21.65
C PHE A 152 -25.66 -1.30 21.95
N GLU A 153 -24.56 -0.58 21.80
CA GLU A 153 -24.46 0.88 21.94
C GLU A 153 -23.88 1.48 20.65
N LEU A 154 -24.42 2.61 20.16
CA LEU A 154 -23.85 3.34 19.04
C LEU A 154 -22.73 4.26 19.54
N VAL A 155 -21.49 3.94 19.18
CA VAL A 155 -20.27 4.64 19.61
C VAL A 155 -19.95 5.84 18.73
N SER A 156 -20.17 5.72 17.42
CA SER A 156 -19.94 6.79 16.45
C SER A 156 -20.77 6.60 15.19
N GLN A 157 -21.14 7.71 14.54
CA GLN A 157 -21.86 7.75 13.28
C GLN A 157 -21.32 8.90 12.43
N ARG A 158 -20.98 8.62 11.17
CA ARG A 158 -20.68 9.63 10.15
C ARG A 158 -21.58 9.43 8.95
N GLU A 159 -22.26 10.48 8.54
CA GLU A 159 -23.08 10.51 7.34
C GLU A 159 -22.55 11.55 6.37
N GLU A 160 -22.37 11.17 5.11
CA GLU A 160 -21.94 12.05 4.04
C GLU A 160 -22.84 11.83 2.83
N ASN A 161 -23.36 12.93 2.26
CA ASN A 161 -24.25 12.89 1.11
C ASN A 161 -23.50 13.37 -0.15
N PRO A 162 -23.94 12.97 -1.36
CA PRO A 162 -23.26 13.31 -2.60
C PRO A 162 -22.99 14.81 -2.75
N SER A 163 -21.74 15.14 -3.06
CA SER A 163 -21.22 16.49 -3.25
C SER A 163 -20.18 16.52 -4.37
N GLU A 164 -19.79 17.71 -4.83
CA GLU A 164 -18.75 17.87 -5.87
C GLU A 164 -17.39 17.29 -5.50
N ARG A 165 -17.11 17.11 -4.19
CA ARG A 165 -15.87 16.51 -3.67
C ARG A 165 -15.96 15.00 -3.42
N SER A 166 -17.17 14.47 -3.36
CA SER A 166 -17.47 13.09 -2.94
C SER A 166 -18.83 12.72 -3.52
N PRO A 167 -18.91 12.08 -4.70
CA PRO A 167 -20.18 11.81 -5.39
C PRO A 167 -21.00 10.67 -4.74
N LEU A 168 -20.53 10.13 -3.62
CA LEU A 168 -21.07 8.94 -2.97
C LEU A 168 -22.02 9.29 -1.82
N THR A 169 -23.00 8.42 -1.58
CA THR A 169 -23.77 8.43 -0.33
C THR A 169 -23.06 7.50 0.65
N TYR A 170 -22.24 8.07 1.55
CA TYR A 170 -21.45 7.31 2.51
C TYR A 170 -22.09 7.29 3.90
N ARG A 171 -22.06 6.12 4.55
CA ARG A 171 -22.53 5.91 5.93
C ARG A 171 -21.54 5.05 6.69
N GLU A 172 -21.04 5.58 7.80
CA GLU A 172 -20.15 4.87 8.71
C GLU A 172 -20.81 4.75 10.09
N LEU A 173 -20.96 3.52 10.59
CA LEU A 173 -21.65 3.21 11.84
C LEU A 173 -20.75 2.35 12.73
N VAL A 174 -20.45 2.83 13.94
CA VAL A 174 -19.62 2.11 14.90
C VAL A 174 -20.44 1.74 16.12
N TYR A 175 -20.52 0.45 16.41
CA TYR A 175 -21.25 -0.09 17.56
C TYR A 175 -20.31 -0.79 18.55
N ALA A 176 -20.71 -0.81 19.82
CA ALA A 176 -20.13 -1.68 20.85
C ALA A 176 -21.15 -2.74 21.29
N VAL A 177 -20.67 -3.93 21.60
CA VAL A 177 -21.43 -5.02 22.26
C VAL A 177 -20.67 -5.50 23.50
N ALA A 178 -21.34 -6.28 24.34
CA ALA A 178 -20.73 -6.86 25.54
C ALA A 178 -19.49 -7.72 25.21
N PRO A 179 -18.44 -7.70 26.06
CA PRO A 179 -17.30 -8.61 25.91
C PRO A 179 -17.76 -10.08 25.86
N GLY A 180 -17.36 -10.81 24.82
CA GLY A 180 -17.68 -12.23 24.66
C GLY A 180 -18.97 -12.55 23.90
N THR A 181 -19.70 -11.56 23.37
CA THR A 181 -20.87 -11.80 22.50
C THR A 181 -20.54 -12.80 21.37
N PRO A 182 -21.35 -13.87 21.19
CA PRO A 182 -21.15 -14.85 20.11
C PRO A 182 -21.12 -14.23 18.71
N ARG A 183 -20.29 -14.80 17.82
CA ARG A 183 -20.13 -14.31 16.44
C ARG A 183 -21.46 -14.25 15.66
N GLU A 184 -22.35 -15.22 15.86
CA GLU A 184 -23.65 -15.22 15.17
C GLU A 184 -24.55 -14.06 15.60
N LEU A 185 -24.51 -13.66 16.88
CA LEU A 185 -25.23 -12.49 17.36
C LEU A 185 -24.59 -11.18 16.86
N VAL A 186 -23.26 -11.13 16.73
CA VAL A 186 -22.56 -10.01 16.06
C VAL A 186 -22.90 -9.97 14.56
N LYS A 187 -23.04 -11.11 13.89
CA LYS A 187 -23.46 -11.21 12.49
C LYS A 187 -24.89 -10.71 12.29
N ALA A 188 -25.82 -11.16 13.14
CA ALA A 188 -27.21 -10.74 13.15
C ALA A 188 -27.32 -9.22 13.39
N LEU A 189 -26.54 -8.67 14.32
CA LEU A 189 -26.45 -7.23 14.53
C LEU A 189 -25.96 -6.51 13.26
N LEU A 190 -24.83 -6.92 12.67
CA LEU A 190 -24.29 -6.28 11.47
C LEU A 190 -25.30 -6.25 10.31
N ILE A 191 -26.00 -7.36 10.05
CA ILE A 191 -27.04 -7.44 9.02
C ILE A 191 -28.22 -6.52 9.37
N ALA A 192 -28.78 -6.62 10.58
CA ALA A 192 -29.90 -5.78 10.99
C ALA A 192 -29.58 -4.28 11.08
N ARG A 193 -28.30 -3.89 11.24
CA ARG A 193 -27.86 -2.48 11.14
C ARG A 193 -27.67 -2.05 9.69
N LEU A 194 -27.25 -2.95 8.80
CA LEU A 194 -27.19 -2.68 7.35
C LEU A 194 -28.59 -2.46 6.77
N ASP A 195 -29.57 -3.29 7.13
CA ASP A 195 -30.92 -3.19 6.57
C ASP A 195 -31.60 -1.85 6.91
N GLU A 196 -31.47 -1.40 8.17
CA GLU A 196 -31.88 -0.04 8.54
C GLU A 196 -31.07 1.04 7.81
N ALA A 197 -29.77 0.85 7.60
CA ALA A 197 -28.93 1.81 6.90
C ALA A 197 -29.32 1.94 5.42
N ARG A 198 -29.65 0.82 4.75
CA ARG A 198 -30.20 0.78 3.39
C ARG A 198 -31.51 1.55 3.30
N GLN A 199 -32.46 1.26 4.19
CA GLN A 199 -33.76 1.94 4.24
C GLN A 199 -33.62 3.47 4.36
N ARG A 200 -32.66 3.97 5.17
CA ARG A 200 -32.39 5.41 5.32
C ARG A 200 -31.79 6.08 4.08
N ILE A 201 -31.30 5.33 3.10
CA ILE A 201 -30.66 5.85 1.88
C ILE A 201 -31.28 5.27 0.60
N ASP A 202 -32.50 4.74 0.65
CA ASP A 202 -33.11 4.08 -0.51
C ASP A 202 -33.42 5.06 -1.65
N ASP A 203 -33.98 6.24 -1.31
CA ASP A 203 -34.18 7.36 -2.25
C ASP A 203 -32.88 8.01 -2.77
N ALA A 204 -31.71 7.66 -2.22
CA ALA A 204 -30.44 8.23 -2.65
C ALA A 204 -30.02 7.72 -4.05
N ARG A 205 -29.23 8.53 -4.75
CA ARG A 205 -28.66 8.17 -6.06
C ARG A 205 -27.75 6.93 -5.95
N PRO A 206 -27.61 6.12 -7.03
CA PRO A 206 -26.62 5.03 -7.08
C PRO A 206 -25.20 5.53 -6.76
N GLY A 207 -24.43 4.72 -6.03
CA GLY A 207 -23.17 5.16 -5.40
C GLY A 207 -23.25 5.16 -3.87
N LYS A 208 -23.91 4.16 -3.29
CA LYS A 208 -24.18 4.01 -1.86
C LYS A 208 -23.12 3.11 -1.23
N PHE A 209 -22.42 3.60 -0.21
CA PHE A 209 -21.43 2.82 0.55
C PHE A 209 -21.76 2.87 2.05
N VAL A 210 -22.07 1.71 2.63
CA VAL A 210 -22.26 1.53 4.07
C VAL A 210 -21.09 0.73 4.64
N HIS A 211 -20.47 1.26 5.68
CA HIS A 211 -19.41 0.61 6.46
C HIS A 211 -19.85 0.53 7.93
N ILE A 212 -19.82 -0.66 8.52
CA ILE A 212 -20.25 -0.90 9.90
C ILE A 212 -19.15 -1.63 10.66
N ALA A 213 -18.79 -1.17 11.85
CA ALA A 213 -17.80 -1.82 12.71
C ALA A 213 -18.40 -2.11 14.10
N VAL A 214 -18.23 -3.34 14.59
CA VAL A 214 -18.67 -3.76 15.93
C VAL A 214 -17.46 -4.04 16.81
N PHE A 215 -17.42 -3.46 18.01
CA PHE A 215 -16.35 -3.59 19.01
C PHE A 215 -16.82 -4.32 20.28
N ASP A 216 -15.87 -4.88 21.04
CA ASP A 216 -16.07 -5.54 22.35
C ASP A 216 -15.90 -4.59 23.55
N HIS A 217 -16.04 -3.28 23.32
CA HIS A 217 -15.96 -2.20 24.30
C HIS A 217 -16.40 -0.86 23.69
N VAL A 218 -16.92 0.05 24.53
CA VAL A 218 -17.15 1.46 24.20
C VAL A 218 -15.82 2.23 24.28
N PHE A 219 -15.64 3.24 23.43
CA PHE A 219 -14.48 4.14 23.42
C PHE A 219 -14.91 5.54 22.91
N LYS A 220 -14.12 6.58 23.17
CA LYS A 220 -14.46 7.97 22.78
C LYS A 220 -13.65 8.55 21.63
N GLU A 221 -12.40 8.13 21.47
CA GLU A 221 -11.49 8.62 20.42
C GLU A 221 -10.79 7.46 19.73
N ARG A 222 -9.88 6.79 20.44
CA ARG A 222 -9.11 5.65 19.94
C ARG A 222 -9.57 4.36 20.63
N PRO A 223 -9.96 3.31 19.88
CA PRO A 223 -10.30 2.02 20.47
C PRO A 223 -9.05 1.32 21.00
N GLN A 224 -9.18 0.60 22.12
CA GLN A 224 -8.07 -0.12 22.76
C GLN A 224 -7.72 -1.43 22.03
N ARG A 225 -8.72 -2.01 21.36
CA ARG A 225 -8.64 -3.23 20.56
C ARG A 225 -9.36 -2.94 19.23
N GLY A 226 -8.96 -3.57 18.12
CA GLY A 226 -9.67 -3.41 16.84
C GLY A 226 -11.13 -3.91 16.91
N PRO A 227 -11.91 -3.82 15.82
CA PRO A 227 -13.25 -4.39 15.79
C PRO A 227 -13.24 -5.90 16.12
N LEU A 228 -14.36 -6.40 16.65
CA LEU A 228 -14.71 -7.83 16.62
C LEU A 228 -15.05 -8.27 15.20
N ALA A 229 -15.77 -7.42 14.48
CA ALA A 229 -16.21 -7.66 13.11
C ALA A 229 -16.46 -6.33 12.38
N THR A 230 -16.34 -6.37 11.06
CA THR A 230 -16.70 -5.28 10.15
C THR A 230 -17.62 -5.80 9.06
N LEU A 231 -18.46 -4.90 8.54
CA LEU A 231 -19.30 -5.11 7.37
C LEU A 231 -19.05 -3.97 6.38
N ALA A 232 -18.84 -4.30 5.11
CA ALA A 232 -18.81 -3.33 4.02
C ALA A 232 -19.85 -3.71 2.95
N TRP A 233 -20.70 -2.77 2.55
CA TRP A 233 -21.67 -2.95 1.47
C TRP A 233 -21.64 -1.76 0.51
N LYS A 234 -21.61 -2.04 -0.79
CA LYS A 234 -21.51 -1.05 -1.88
C LYS A 234 -22.49 -1.44 -2.99
N ASP A 235 -23.50 -0.61 -3.24
CA ASP A 235 -24.56 -0.92 -4.22
C ASP A 235 -24.02 -1.21 -5.63
N TRP A 236 -22.94 -0.52 -6.02
CA TRP A 236 -22.26 -0.68 -7.30
C TRP A 236 -21.35 -1.92 -7.41
N ARG A 237 -21.21 -2.73 -6.35
CA ARG A 237 -20.31 -3.91 -6.33
C ARG A 237 -21.05 -5.22 -6.14
N SER A 238 -21.94 -5.30 -5.15
CA SER A 238 -22.68 -6.53 -4.82
C SER A 238 -23.88 -6.19 -3.94
N ASP A 239 -24.99 -6.89 -4.09
CA ASP A 239 -26.11 -6.80 -3.15
C ASP A 239 -25.82 -7.57 -1.84
N GLU A 240 -24.95 -8.57 -1.87
CA GLU A 240 -24.46 -9.21 -0.63
C GLU A 240 -23.43 -8.32 0.10
N PRO A 241 -23.51 -8.20 1.45
CA PRO A 241 -22.52 -7.47 2.24
C PRO A 241 -21.29 -8.32 2.58
N GLU A 242 -20.11 -7.71 2.47
CA GLU A 242 -18.85 -8.34 2.86
C GLU A 242 -18.66 -8.24 4.38
N ILE A 243 -18.72 -9.37 5.11
CA ILE A 243 -18.56 -9.43 6.57
C ILE A 243 -17.24 -10.11 6.93
N GLN A 244 -16.39 -9.41 7.69
CA GLN A 244 -15.10 -9.91 8.17
C GLN A 244 -15.10 -10.01 9.71
N PHE A 245 -14.53 -11.07 10.27
CA PHE A 245 -14.42 -11.29 11.72
C PHE A 245 -12.97 -11.35 12.19
N ARG A 246 -12.67 -10.73 13.34
CA ARG A 246 -11.36 -10.86 14.02
C ARG A 246 -11.06 -12.34 14.31
N PRO A 247 -9.86 -12.86 14.00
CA PRO A 247 -9.42 -14.18 14.45
C PRO A 247 -9.55 -14.34 15.98
N ARG A 248 -10.00 -15.51 16.43
CA ARG A 248 -10.22 -15.78 17.86
C ARG A 248 -8.91 -16.18 18.53
N THR A 249 -8.32 -15.26 19.28
CA THR A 249 -7.17 -15.54 20.15
C THR A 249 -7.59 -16.47 21.29
N GLY A 250 -6.96 -17.64 21.40
CA GLY A 250 -7.10 -18.52 22.57
C GLY A 250 -7.81 -19.86 22.35
N THR A 251 -7.17 -20.76 21.60
CA THR A 251 -7.10 -22.19 21.95
C THR A 251 -5.69 -22.67 21.60
N THR A 252 -4.79 -22.64 22.59
CA THR A 252 -3.41 -23.12 22.40
C THR A 252 -3.41 -24.65 22.49
N ALA A 253 -3.53 -25.32 21.35
CA ALA A 253 -3.10 -26.72 21.28
C ALA A 253 -1.58 -26.75 21.56
N PRO A 254 -1.09 -27.55 22.53
CA PRO A 254 0.34 -27.65 22.76
C PRO A 254 1.02 -28.25 21.52
N PRO A 255 2.22 -27.79 21.13
CA PRO A 255 3.00 -28.49 20.12
C PRO A 255 3.29 -29.92 20.61
N PRO A 256 3.32 -30.93 19.72
CA PRO A 256 3.78 -32.26 20.10
C PRO A 256 5.20 -32.15 20.68
N PRO A 257 5.51 -32.85 21.78
CA PRO A 257 6.82 -32.73 22.41
C PRO A 257 7.92 -33.18 21.44
N MET A 258 8.91 -32.31 21.25
CA MET A 258 10.07 -32.61 20.41
C MET A 258 10.91 -33.71 21.08
N THR A 259 10.71 -34.97 20.66
CA THR A 259 11.63 -36.06 21.00
C THR A 259 13.03 -35.68 20.53
N ALA A 260 13.97 -35.57 21.47
CA ALA A 260 15.34 -35.16 21.16
C ALA A 260 16.01 -36.17 20.23
N ALA A 261 16.41 -35.72 19.04
CA ALA A 261 17.12 -36.56 18.09
C ALA A 261 18.57 -36.80 18.57
N ALA A 262 18.92 -38.05 18.82
CA ALA A 262 20.30 -38.48 19.02
C ALA A 262 21.13 -38.29 17.73
N PRO A 263 22.47 -38.12 17.82
CA PRO A 263 23.28 -37.72 16.67
C PRO A 263 23.39 -38.80 15.58
N ALA A 264 23.53 -38.36 14.34
CA ALA A 264 23.65 -39.24 13.18
C ALA A 264 25.04 -39.92 13.09
N PRO A 265 25.11 -41.19 12.64
CA PRO A 265 26.37 -41.82 12.24
C PRO A 265 26.89 -41.24 10.92
N ALA A 266 28.21 -41.18 10.77
CA ALA A 266 28.87 -40.62 9.59
C ALA A 266 28.76 -41.52 8.34
N ALA A 267 28.77 -40.91 7.16
CA ALA A 267 28.75 -41.63 5.88
C ALA A 267 30.10 -42.29 5.57
N ALA A 268 30.07 -43.55 5.12
CA ALA A 268 31.22 -44.24 4.54
C ALA A 268 31.25 -44.06 3.01
N ALA A 269 32.45 -43.96 2.43
CA ALA A 269 32.62 -43.75 0.99
C ALA A 269 32.45 -45.06 0.17
N PRO A 270 31.92 -45.00 -1.06
CA PRO A 270 31.88 -46.14 -1.96
C PRO A 270 33.24 -46.39 -2.65
N ALA A 271 33.67 -47.64 -2.69
CA ALA A 271 34.83 -48.10 -3.48
C ALA A 271 34.38 -48.67 -4.83
N ALA A 272 35.29 -48.71 -5.81
CA ALA A 272 35.00 -49.04 -7.21
C ALA A 272 35.03 -50.55 -7.54
N ALA A 273 34.28 -50.95 -8.56
CA ALA A 273 34.40 -52.24 -9.26
C ALA A 273 34.00 -52.11 -10.74
N ALA A 274 34.53 -52.97 -11.60
CA ALA A 274 34.42 -52.96 -13.08
C ALA A 274 34.87 -54.33 -13.64
N PRO A 275 34.75 -54.64 -14.96
CA PRO A 275 33.74 -54.29 -15.96
C PRO A 275 33.23 -55.52 -16.79
N ALA A 276 32.42 -55.25 -17.84
CA ALA A 276 32.24 -56.09 -19.06
C ALA A 276 31.46 -57.43 -18.92
N PRO A 277 31.00 -58.10 -20.02
CA PRO A 277 31.18 -57.83 -21.46
C PRO A 277 29.89 -57.52 -22.25
N ALA A 278 29.96 -57.50 -23.59
CA ALA A 278 28.93 -56.94 -24.49
C ALA A 278 28.59 -57.81 -25.72
N ALA A 279 27.34 -57.69 -26.20
CA ALA A 279 26.80 -58.05 -27.53
C ALA A 279 25.33 -57.56 -27.60
N ALA A 280 24.70 -57.22 -28.73
CA ALA A 280 25.14 -56.80 -30.07
C ALA A 280 23.96 -56.06 -30.77
N ALA A 281 24.21 -55.31 -31.85
CA ALA A 281 23.16 -54.74 -32.73
C ALA A 281 22.92 -55.67 -33.95
N PRO A 282 21.81 -55.54 -34.74
CA PRO A 282 21.72 -54.47 -35.75
C PRO A 282 20.28 -54.00 -36.16
N ALA A 283 20.24 -53.01 -37.09
CA ALA A 283 19.19 -52.78 -38.11
C ALA A 283 17.75 -52.35 -37.68
N GLU A 284 16.93 -51.67 -38.51
CA GLU A 284 17.14 -50.69 -39.61
C GLU A 284 15.81 -49.92 -39.87
N GLU A 285 15.81 -48.87 -40.70
CA GLU A 285 14.64 -48.03 -41.07
C GLU A 285 13.57 -48.83 -41.86
N PRO A 286 12.28 -48.41 -41.82
CA PRO A 286 11.79 -47.72 -43.02
C PRO A 286 10.87 -46.51 -42.75
N ARG A 287 10.67 -45.71 -43.81
CA ARG A 287 9.99 -44.40 -43.80
C ARG A 287 8.59 -44.44 -44.41
N ALA A 288 7.91 -43.30 -44.28
CA ALA A 288 6.90 -42.77 -45.22
C ALA A 288 5.51 -43.47 -45.16
N PRO A 289 4.42 -42.85 -45.70
CA PRO A 289 4.37 -41.63 -46.50
C PRO A 289 3.61 -40.44 -45.89
N SER A 290 3.77 -39.29 -46.55
CA SER A 290 3.05 -38.03 -46.34
C SER A 290 2.05 -37.76 -47.46
N SER A 291 1.11 -36.82 -47.22
CA SER A 291 0.25 -36.07 -48.18
C SER A 291 -1.27 -36.20 -47.91
N PRO A 292 -2.13 -35.28 -48.39
CA PRO A 292 -1.84 -33.99 -49.07
C PRO A 292 -2.44 -32.75 -48.37
N ARG A 293 -2.00 -31.58 -48.86
CA ARG A 293 -2.61 -30.26 -48.61
C ARG A 293 -3.89 -30.09 -49.46
N ALA A 294 -4.91 -29.43 -48.92
CA ALA A 294 -6.10 -28.98 -49.67
C ALA A 294 -6.36 -27.47 -49.49
N THR A 295 -6.93 -26.83 -50.52
CA THR A 295 -7.35 -25.41 -50.58
C THR A 295 -8.63 -25.32 -51.47
N PRO A 296 -9.40 -24.22 -51.54
CA PRO A 296 -10.69 -24.15 -50.84
C PRO A 296 -11.92 -23.81 -51.73
N ALA A 297 -13.04 -23.46 -51.08
CA ALA A 297 -14.29 -22.87 -51.61
C ALA A 297 -15.34 -23.87 -52.19
N PRO A 298 -16.64 -23.48 -52.32
CA PRO A 298 -17.30 -22.23 -51.93
C PRO A 298 -18.23 -22.37 -50.69
N ALA A 299 -19.35 -21.62 -50.63
CA ALA A 299 -20.06 -21.27 -49.39
C ALA A 299 -21.57 -21.65 -49.36
N GLU A 300 -22.30 -21.04 -48.41
CA GLU A 300 -23.75 -21.12 -48.12
C GLU A 300 -24.23 -22.31 -47.27
N GLY A 301 -25.04 -22.12 -46.22
CA GLY A 301 -25.44 -20.86 -45.57
C GLY A 301 -26.35 -21.07 -44.34
N ARG A 302 -26.12 -20.33 -43.25
CA ARG A 302 -27.02 -20.16 -42.09
C ARG A 302 -26.83 -18.77 -41.46
N PRO A 303 -27.86 -18.18 -40.82
CA PRO A 303 -27.88 -16.75 -40.46
C PRO A 303 -26.93 -16.40 -39.32
N ARG A 304 -26.29 -15.22 -39.42
CA ARG A 304 -25.43 -14.66 -38.37
C ARG A 304 -26.25 -13.93 -37.32
N MET A 305 -26.22 -14.38 -36.07
CA MET A 305 -26.48 -13.48 -34.94
C MET A 305 -25.28 -12.54 -34.77
N SER A 306 -25.53 -11.26 -34.50
CA SER A 306 -24.50 -10.22 -34.45
C SER A 306 -23.77 -10.16 -33.10
N SER A 307 -22.85 -11.11 -32.88
CA SER A 307 -21.84 -10.95 -31.83
C SER A 307 -20.89 -9.79 -32.17
N ARG A 308 -21.16 -8.61 -31.60
CA ARG A 308 -20.27 -7.43 -31.71
C ARG A 308 -18.92 -7.79 -31.08
N PRO A 309 -17.80 -7.81 -31.83
CA PRO A 309 -16.50 -8.13 -31.25
C PRO A 309 -16.10 -7.03 -30.24
N PRO A 310 -15.26 -7.36 -29.23
CA PRO A 310 -14.64 -6.34 -28.40
C PRO A 310 -13.79 -5.39 -29.26
N PRO A 311 -13.63 -4.12 -28.87
CA PRO A 311 -12.82 -3.17 -29.63
C PRO A 311 -11.39 -3.68 -29.72
N ARG A 312 -10.91 -3.93 -30.94
CA ARG A 312 -9.50 -4.23 -31.18
C ARG A 312 -8.68 -3.01 -30.77
N ARG A 313 -7.87 -3.11 -29.71
CA ARG A 313 -6.81 -2.14 -29.42
C ARG A 313 -5.96 -1.97 -30.70
N SER A 314 -5.56 -0.73 -30.99
CA SER A 314 -4.98 -0.33 -32.26
C SER A 314 -3.67 -1.06 -32.55
N SER A 315 -3.67 -1.97 -33.52
CA SER A 315 -2.47 -2.65 -34.01
C SER A 315 -1.64 -1.71 -34.91
N ARG A 316 -1.17 -0.60 -34.31
CA ARG A 316 -0.15 0.28 -34.89
C ARG A 316 1.21 -0.24 -34.41
N PRO A 317 2.17 -0.56 -35.29
CA PRO A 317 3.48 -0.99 -34.84
C PRO A 317 4.16 0.16 -34.07
N PRO A 318 4.72 -0.09 -32.87
CA PRO A 318 5.39 0.95 -32.11
C PRO A 318 6.61 1.45 -32.88
N LYS A 319 6.74 2.78 -32.99
CA LYS A 319 7.94 3.45 -33.49
C LYS A 319 8.35 4.53 -32.49
N ALA A 320 9.63 4.48 -32.12
CA ALA A 320 10.33 5.34 -31.17
C ALA A 320 9.98 5.15 -29.68
N GLY A 321 10.99 4.71 -28.91
CA GLY A 321 11.06 4.85 -27.46
C GLY A 321 10.48 3.69 -26.63
N ARG A 322 11.22 3.31 -25.59
CA ARG A 322 10.66 2.83 -24.32
C ARG A 322 10.16 4.08 -23.57
N LEU A 323 8.96 4.04 -22.99
CA LEU A 323 8.46 5.15 -22.17
C LEU A 323 9.36 5.30 -20.92
N SER A 324 9.49 6.52 -20.39
CA SER A 324 10.44 6.81 -19.31
C SER A 324 9.91 7.85 -18.33
N GLY A 325 10.14 7.66 -17.03
CA GLY A 325 9.79 8.64 -16.01
C GLY A 325 8.27 8.86 -15.90
N ASP A 326 7.86 10.11 -15.78
CA ASP A 326 6.50 10.49 -15.42
C ASP A 326 5.44 10.01 -16.43
N ASP A 327 5.74 10.02 -17.73
CA ASP A 327 4.83 9.54 -18.79
C ASP A 327 4.51 8.03 -18.63
N LEU A 328 5.52 7.24 -18.26
CA LEU A 328 5.37 5.80 -18.00
C LEU A 328 4.51 5.56 -16.74
N ILE A 329 4.70 6.35 -15.69
CA ILE A 329 3.90 6.27 -14.46
C ILE A 329 2.45 6.69 -14.72
N ALA A 330 2.21 7.70 -15.55
CA ALA A 330 0.87 8.15 -15.91
C ALA A 330 0.07 7.07 -16.66
N GLU A 331 0.65 6.45 -17.71
CA GLU A 331 -0.01 5.33 -18.40
C GLU A 331 -0.22 4.11 -17.49
N LEU A 332 0.72 3.84 -16.59
CA LEU A 332 0.59 2.73 -15.64
C LEU A 332 -0.50 2.98 -14.58
N PHE A 333 -0.72 4.21 -14.14
CA PHE A 333 -1.78 4.54 -13.19
C PHE A 333 -3.17 4.22 -13.76
N GLU A 334 -3.47 4.67 -14.99
CA GLU A 334 -4.74 4.32 -15.64
C GLU A 334 -4.85 2.81 -15.88
N ALA A 335 -3.78 2.19 -16.41
CA ALA A 335 -3.80 0.77 -16.74
C ALA A 335 -3.91 -0.15 -15.52
N CYS A 336 -3.31 0.18 -14.37
CA CYS A 336 -3.43 -0.63 -13.17
C CYS A 336 -4.86 -0.65 -12.59
N SER A 337 -5.73 0.29 -12.97
CA SER A 337 -7.15 0.26 -12.54
C SER A 337 -7.93 -0.93 -13.11
N ASP A 338 -7.56 -1.44 -14.30
CA ASP A 338 -8.17 -2.65 -14.91
C ASP A 338 -8.03 -3.87 -13.98
N LEU A 339 -6.98 -3.92 -13.16
CA LEU A 339 -6.69 -4.99 -12.21
C LEU A 339 -7.83 -5.22 -11.20
N HIS A 340 -8.62 -4.18 -10.88
CA HIS A 340 -9.73 -4.31 -9.94
C HIS A 340 -10.89 -5.19 -10.46
N PHE A 341 -11.06 -5.31 -11.77
CA PHE A 341 -12.13 -6.10 -12.40
C PHE A 341 -11.80 -7.60 -12.53
N LEU A 342 -10.55 -7.99 -12.26
CA LEU A 342 -10.12 -9.38 -12.39
C LEU A 342 -10.53 -10.22 -11.17
N HIS A 343 -10.82 -11.49 -11.38
CA HIS A 343 -11.49 -12.34 -10.41
C HIS A 343 -10.48 -13.01 -9.47
N ASP A 344 -9.40 -13.58 -10.01
CA ASP A 344 -8.47 -14.41 -9.25
C ASP A 344 -7.00 -13.98 -9.36
N THR A 345 -6.21 -14.34 -8.34
CA THR A 345 -4.80 -14.00 -8.17
C THR A 345 -3.94 -14.31 -9.41
N LEU A 346 -4.25 -15.39 -10.13
CA LEU A 346 -3.51 -15.82 -11.30
C LEU A 346 -3.94 -15.10 -12.58
N GLU A 347 -5.20 -14.67 -12.69
CA GLU A 347 -5.68 -13.77 -13.76
C GLU A 347 -5.01 -12.39 -13.63
N GLY A 348 -4.86 -11.89 -12.40
CA GLY A 348 -4.06 -10.69 -12.13
C GLY A 348 -2.57 -10.88 -12.46
N ALA A 349 -2.01 -12.06 -12.21
CA ALA A 349 -0.61 -12.37 -12.57
C ALA A 349 -0.40 -12.39 -14.10
N ASP A 350 -1.37 -12.90 -14.88
CA ASP A 350 -1.37 -12.77 -16.34
C ASP A 350 -1.42 -11.31 -16.78
N PHE A 351 -2.34 -10.53 -16.18
CA PHE A 351 -2.53 -9.12 -16.52
C PHE A 351 -1.30 -8.26 -16.23
N VAL A 352 -0.70 -8.33 -15.02
CA VAL A 352 0.45 -7.48 -14.69
C VAL A 352 1.69 -7.84 -15.50
N LEU A 353 1.86 -9.12 -15.86
CA LEU A 353 2.91 -9.52 -16.79
C LEU A 353 2.69 -8.92 -18.19
N ALA A 354 1.47 -9.03 -18.72
CA ALA A 354 1.12 -8.47 -20.03
C ALA A 354 1.26 -6.94 -20.06
N LEU A 355 0.81 -6.24 -19.02
CA LEU A 355 0.97 -4.79 -18.87
C LEU A 355 2.45 -4.39 -18.79
N THR A 356 3.24 -5.12 -18.01
CA THR A 356 4.68 -4.85 -17.88
C THR A 356 5.41 -5.03 -19.21
N LEU A 357 5.03 -6.03 -20.02
CA LEU A 357 5.63 -6.27 -21.34
C LEU A 357 5.16 -5.26 -22.41
N ASP A 358 3.96 -4.68 -22.28
CA ASP A 358 3.48 -3.57 -23.13
C ASP A 358 4.24 -2.27 -22.85
N LYS A 359 4.49 -1.95 -21.56
CA LYS A 359 5.07 -0.67 -21.12
C LYS A 359 6.59 -0.68 -20.96
N ILE A 360 7.18 -1.83 -20.63
CA ILE A 360 8.62 -2.05 -20.47
C ILE A 360 9.02 -3.29 -21.31
N PRO A 361 9.08 -3.17 -22.65
CA PRO A 361 9.32 -4.33 -23.53
C PRO A 361 10.69 -4.97 -23.27
N CYS A 362 10.68 -6.22 -22.82
CA CYS A 362 11.87 -6.98 -22.41
C CYS A 362 11.80 -8.45 -22.89
N ALA A 363 12.95 -9.11 -22.97
CA ALA A 363 13.09 -10.46 -23.52
C ALA A 363 12.61 -11.56 -22.54
N VAL A 364 12.64 -11.28 -21.24
CA VAL A 364 12.18 -12.19 -20.18
C VAL A 364 11.39 -11.41 -19.15
N GLY A 365 10.25 -11.94 -18.71
CA GLY A 365 9.44 -11.36 -17.64
C GLY A 365 8.80 -12.43 -16.77
N LEU A 366 8.90 -12.29 -15.45
CA LEU A 366 8.52 -13.30 -14.46
C LEU A 366 7.57 -12.68 -13.42
N VAL A 367 6.56 -13.44 -13.00
CA VAL A 367 5.73 -13.15 -11.82
C VAL A 367 5.79 -14.34 -10.89
N SER A 368 6.29 -14.11 -9.68
CA SER A 368 6.45 -15.14 -8.65
C SER A 368 5.59 -14.79 -7.43
N LEU A 369 4.98 -15.77 -6.78
CA LEU A 369 4.21 -15.58 -5.53
C LEU A 369 4.90 -16.24 -4.34
N PHE A 370 4.71 -15.68 -3.14
CA PHE A 370 5.46 -16.08 -1.95
C PHE A 370 4.81 -17.23 -1.16
N ASP A 371 5.53 -18.34 -1.05
CA ASP A 371 5.24 -19.46 -0.17
C ASP A 371 5.76 -19.14 1.24
N ILE A 372 4.85 -18.78 2.15
CA ILE A 372 5.20 -18.41 3.53
C ILE A 372 5.67 -19.60 4.37
N ASP A 373 5.19 -20.82 4.06
CA ASP A 373 5.50 -22.03 4.83
C ASP A 373 6.91 -22.54 4.52
N ARG A 374 7.38 -22.33 3.28
CA ARG A 374 8.73 -22.71 2.82
C ARG A 374 9.72 -21.55 2.73
N ARG A 375 9.22 -20.31 2.76
CA ARG A 375 9.99 -19.06 2.58
C ARG A 375 10.69 -19.00 1.21
N GLU A 376 9.92 -19.29 0.17
CA GLU A 376 10.36 -19.37 -1.23
C GLU A 376 9.38 -18.61 -2.13
N PHE A 377 9.89 -17.92 -3.15
CA PHE A 377 9.07 -17.43 -4.25
C PHE A 377 8.89 -18.54 -5.28
N VAL A 378 7.65 -18.73 -5.74
CA VAL A 378 7.26 -19.75 -6.71
C VAL A 378 6.85 -19.06 -8.01
N LEU A 379 7.49 -19.42 -9.12
CA LEU A 379 7.21 -18.82 -10.43
C LEU A 379 5.80 -19.21 -10.92
N VAL A 380 4.86 -18.26 -10.99
CA VAL A 380 3.46 -18.52 -11.41
C VAL A 380 3.13 -18.05 -12.82
N ARG A 381 3.84 -17.05 -13.37
CA ARG A 381 3.75 -16.62 -14.77
C ARG A 381 5.12 -16.23 -15.33
N GLN A 382 5.28 -16.40 -16.64
CA GLN A 382 6.54 -16.28 -17.34
C GLN A 382 6.31 -15.84 -18.80
N HIS A 383 7.16 -14.96 -19.28
CA HIS A 383 7.42 -14.63 -20.68
C HIS A 383 8.90 -14.83 -20.98
N GLY A 384 9.23 -15.28 -22.20
CA GLY A 384 10.61 -15.57 -22.62
C GLY A 384 11.19 -16.86 -22.01
N GLY A 385 12.33 -17.30 -22.55
CA GLY A 385 13.06 -18.47 -22.07
C GLY A 385 12.35 -19.82 -22.22
N LYS A 386 12.89 -20.84 -21.56
CA LYS A 386 12.32 -22.19 -21.40
C LYS A 386 11.31 -22.18 -20.26
N GLY A 387 10.15 -22.81 -20.43
CA GLY A 387 9.09 -22.82 -19.42
C GLY A 387 9.53 -23.45 -18.09
N ALA A 388 9.59 -22.65 -17.03
CA ALA A 388 10.11 -23.01 -15.72
C ALA A 388 9.08 -22.77 -14.59
N LEU A 389 7.78 -22.68 -14.92
CA LEU A 389 6.68 -22.50 -13.95
C LEU A 389 6.78 -23.51 -12.79
N LEU A 390 6.47 -23.05 -11.58
CA LEU A 390 6.66 -23.76 -10.30
C LEU A 390 8.12 -23.95 -9.85
N SER A 391 9.12 -23.44 -10.57
CA SER A 391 10.48 -23.26 -10.03
C SER A 391 10.46 -22.34 -8.82
N ARG A 392 11.42 -22.55 -7.91
CA ARG A 392 11.48 -21.91 -6.59
C ARG A 392 12.77 -21.14 -6.39
N LEU A 393 12.63 -19.92 -5.87
CA LEU A 393 13.72 -19.04 -5.46
C LEU A 393 13.63 -18.80 -3.95
N PRO A 394 14.64 -19.18 -3.14
CA PRO A 394 14.62 -18.91 -1.71
C PRO A 394 14.50 -17.42 -1.40
N GLU A 395 13.79 -17.03 -0.32
CA GLU A 395 13.64 -15.60 0.03
C GLU A 395 14.97 -14.86 0.24
N ARG A 396 16.05 -15.62 0.48
CA ARG A 396 17.41 -15.15 0.76
C ARG A 396 18.23 -14.91 -0.50
N ALA A 397 17.67 -15.16 -1.70
CA ALA A 397 18.33 -14.88 -2.97
C ALA A 397 18.76 -13.40 -3.04
N PRO A 398 20.03 -13.09 -3.36
CA PRO A 398 20.58 -11.74 -3.16
C PRO A 398 19.82 -10.58 -3.85
N LEU A 399 19.35 -10.78 -5.09
CA LEU A 399 18.59 -9.77 -5.83
C LEU A 399 17.21 -9.51 -5.21
N ALA A 400 16.45 -10.57 -4.92
CA ALA A 400 15.18 -10.49 -4.20
C ALA A 400 15.37 -9.83 -2.82
N GLN A 401 16.39 -10.24 -2.07
CA GLN A 401 16.76 -9.63 -0.79
C GLN A 401 17.08 -8.14 -0.87
N ALA A 402 17.65 -7.66 -1.98
CA ALA A 402 17.84 -6.23 -2.16
C ALA A 402 16.49 -5.50 -2.29
N ALA A 403 15.62 -6.00 -3.18
CA ALA A 403 14.30 -5.42 -3.45
C ALA A 403 13.37 -5.43 -2.23
N LEU A 404 13.34 -6.54 -1.49
CA LEU A 404 12.50 -6.73 -0.29
C LEU A 404 12.95 -5.89 0.92
N ARG A 405 14.21 -5.43 0.93
CA ARG A 405 14.74 -4.55 2.00
C ARG A 405 14.64 -3.07 1.66
N SER A 406 14.78 -2.69 0.38
CA SER A 406 14.52 -1.31 -0.08
C SER A 406 13.02 -1.00 -0.19
N ARG A 407 12.17 -2.03 -0.37
CA ARG A 407 10.76 -1.92 -0.78
C ARG A 407 10.57 -1.21 -2.12
N GLN A 408 11.60 -1.29 -2.95
CA GLN A 408 11.69 -0.71 -4.29
C GLN A 408 12.43 -1.69 -5.19
N ALA A 409 12.31 -1.54 -6.51
CA ALA A 409 13.00 -2.42 -7.43
C ALA A 409 14.53 -2.35 -7.26
N ALA A 410 15.17 -3.52 -7.24
CA ALA A 410 16.61 -3.64 -7.41
C ALA A 410 16.92 -3.69 -8.91
N VAL A 411 17.42 -2.57 -9.45
CA VAL A 411 17.91 -2.46 -10.82
C VAL A 411 19.36 -2.95 -10.89
N VAL A 412 19.69 -3.71 -11.93
CA VAL A 412 21.05 -4.16 -12.25
C VAL A 412 21.30 -3.88 -13.74
N PRO A 413 21.98 -2.76 -14.07
CA PRO A 413 22.28 -2.39 -15.45
C PRO A 413 23.27 -3.33 -16.16
N ASP A 414 24.15 -4.00 -15.40
CA ASP A 414 25.16 -4.95 -15.89
C ASP A 414 25.31 -6.10 -14.89
N VAL A 415 24.74 -7.25 -15.23
CA VAL A 415 24.77 -8.48 -14.41
C VAL A 415 26.19 -8.99 -14.19
N SER A 416 27.13 -8.75 -15.12
CA SER A 416 28.52 -9.20 -14.98
C SER A 416 29.29 -8.48 -13.87
N ARG A 417 28.73 -7.39 -13.34
CA ARG A 417 29.36 -6.50 -12.35
C ARG A 417 28.61 -6.45 -11.01
N ASP A 418 27.57 -7.27 -10.84
CA ASP A 418 26.73 -7.28 -9.64
C ASP A 418 26.49 -8.70 -9.13
N GLU A 419 27.21 -9.06 -8.06
CA GLU A 419 27.10 -10.36 -7.38
C GLU A 419 25.67 -10.73 -6.97
N ARG A 420 24.75 -9.74 -6.85
CA ARG A 420 23.35 -10.01 -6.53
C ARG A 420 22.63 -10.79 -7.64
N ALA A 421 23.03 -10.54 -8.89
CA ALA A 421 22.41 -11.13 -10.09
C ALA A 421 23.19 -12.33 -10.68
N LEU A 422 24.43 -12.58 -10.24
CA LEU A 422 25.28 -13.72 -10.64
C LEU A 422 24.82 -15.07 -10.05
N ASN A 423 23.51 -15.36 -10.07
CA ASN A 423 22.92 -16.55 -9.46
C ASN A 423 22.13 -17.41 -10.47
N ASP A 424 22.00 -18.70 -10.17
CA ASP A 424 21.41 -19.72 -11.06
C ASP A 424 19.91 -19.59 -11.32
N TRP A 425 19.20 -18.56 -10.85
CA TRP A 425 17.75 -18.40 -11.08
C TRP A 425 17.38 -18.38 -12.58
N TRP A 426 18.27 -17.83 -13.40
CA TRP A 426 18.10 -17.74 -14.86
C TRP A 426 18.50 -19.03 -15.61
N THR A 427 19.24 -19.94 -14.95
CA THR A 427 19.76 -21.18 -15.55
C THR A 427 18.62 -22.17 -15.95
N PRO A 428 17.59 -22.45 -15.13
CA PRO A 428 16.41 -23.23 -15.54
C PRO A 428 15.63 -22.62 -16.70
N LEU A 429 15.52 -21.29 -16.73
CA LEU A 429 14.92 -20.52 -17.83
C LEU A 429 15.76 -20.60 -19.12
N GLY A 430 17.02 -21.04 -19.04
CA GLY A 430 17.92 -21.18 -20.18
C GLY A 430 18.31 -19.83 -20.80
N VAL A 431 18.37 -18.78 -19.98
CA VAL A 431 18.69 -17.40 -20.37
C VAL A 431 19.83 -16.86 -19.50
N THR A 432 20.63 -15.95 -20.06
CA THR A 432 21.73 -15.29 -19.36
C THR A 432 21.58 -13.78 -19.58
N PRO A 433 20.72 -13.10 -18.79
CA PRO A 433 20.41 -11.70 -19.02
C PRO A 433 21.63 -10.82 -18.74
N ARG A 434 21.78 -9.74 -19.50
CA ARG A 434 22.84 -8.74 -19.34
C ARG A 434 22.41 -7.62 -18.40
N SER A 435 21.12 -7.27 -18.39
CA SER A 435 20.51 -6.38 -17.41
C SER A 435 19.24 -7.00 -16.84
N VAL A 436 19.00 -6.83 -15.54
CA VAL A 436 17.79 -7.31 -14.84
C VAL A 436 17.22 -6.24 -13.93
N VAL A 437 15.93 -6.33 -13.63
CA VAL A 437 15.27 -5.54 -12.59
C VAL A 437 14.28 -6.43 -11.83
N CYS A 438 14.31 -6.33 -10.49
CA CYS A 438 13.48 -7.15 -9.59
C CYS A 438 12.70 -6.23 -8.63
N ALA A 439 11.38 -6.17 -8.73
CA ALA A 439 10.51 -5.41 -7.84
C ALA A 439 9.80 -6.30 -6.80
N PRO A 440 9.62 -5.81 -5.57
CA PRO A 440 8.90 -6.54 -4.53
C PRO A 440 7.38 -6.41 -4.74
N VAL A 441 6.66 -7.53 -4.57
CA VAL A 441 5.21 -7.51 -4.38
C VAL A 441 4.98 -7.64 -2.86
N GLU A 442 4.98 -6.51 -2.15
CA GLU A 442 4.82 -6.43 -0.70
C GLU A 442 3.60 -5.56 -0.34
N LEU A 443 2.77 -6.04 0.59
CA LEU A 443 1.70 -5.23 1.20
C LEU A 443 1.93 -5.10 2.70
N ALA A 444 2.08 -3.86 3.19
CA ALA A 444 2.19 -3.54 4.62
C ALA A 444 3.23 -4.36 5.42
N GLY A 445 4.41 -4.64 4.84
CA GLY A 445 5.45 -5.46 5.47
C GLY A 445 5.32 -6.97 5.25
N ARG A 446 4.27 -7.44 4.55
CA ARG A 446 4.10 -8.85 4.16
C ARG A 446 4.54 -9.05 2.71
N TYR A 447 5.52 -9.94 2.51
CA TYR A 447 5.90 -10.41 1.18
C TYR A 447 4.78 -11.28 0.58
N LEU A 448 4.40 -10.99 -0.66
CA LEU A 448 3.37 -11.69 -1.44
C LEU A 448 3.91 -12.24 -2.75
N GLY A 449 5.03 -11.69 -3.26
CA GLY A 449 5.65 -12.11 -4.52
C GLY A 449 6.81 -11.25 -4.99
N LEU A 450 7.22 -11.44 -6.25
CA LEU A 450 8.19 -10.64 -7.00
C LEU A 450 7.71 -10.42 -8.44
N LEU A 451 8.12 -9.31 -9.04
CA LEU A 451 8.14 -9.09 -10.50
C LEU A 451 9.60 -8.99 -10.95
N GLU A 452 10.03 -9.79 -11.91
CA GLU A 452 11.43 -9.80 -12.36
C GLU A 452 11.51 -9.75 -13.89
N LEU A 453 12.31 -8.83 -14.44
CA LEU A 453 12.50 -8.66 -15.89
C LEU A 453 13.96 -8.84 -16.27
N GLY A 454 14.21 -9.30 -17.50
CA GLY A 454 15.54 -9.48 -18.10
C GLY A 454 15.61 -8.95 -19.53
N ASP A 455 16.67 -8.19 -19.81
CA ASP A 455 17.06 -7.58 -21.09
C ASP A 455 15.95 -6.79 -21.85
N PRO A 456 15.95 -5.44 -21.79
CA PRO A 456 15.11 -4.60 -22.63
C PRO A 456 15.28 -4.85 -24.14
N LEU A 457 14.18 -4.80 -24.89
CA LEU A 457 14.15 -5.08 -26.33
C LEU A 457 14.71 -3.94 -27.21
N ASP A 458 14.93 -2.75 -26.65
CA ASP A 458 15.69 -1.68 -27.30
C ASP A 458 17.22 -1.88 -27.24
N GLY A 459 17.68 -2.89 -26.49
CA GLY A 459 19.09 -3.26 -26.36
C GLY A 459 19.89 -2.48 -25.33
N GLY A 460 19.29 -1.46 -24.70
CA GLY A 460 19.87 -0.76 -23.54
C GLY A 460 19.65 -1.53 -22.22
N PRO A 461 20.27 -1.08 -21.11
CA PRO A 461 19.99 -1.63 -19.79
C PRO A 461 18.66 -1.12 -19.22
N PHE A 462 18.19 -1.75 -18.14
CA PHE A 462 17.17 -1.14 -17.27
C PHE A 462 17.75 0.08 -16.52
N SER A 463 16.90 1.06 -16.26
CA SER A 463 17.19 2.28 -15.51
C SER A 463 16.39 2.34 -14.21
N GLU A 464 16.73 3.28 -13.32
CA GLU A 464 15.93 3.56 -12.12
C GLU A 464 14.48 3.96 -12.46
N GLY A 465 14.23 4.56 -13.62
CA GLY A 465 12.87 4.87 -14.10
C GLY A 465 12.03 3.61 -14.37
N ASP A 466 12.64 2.59 -14.97
CA ASP A 466 12.01 1.27 -15.15
C ASP A 466 11.81 0.58 -13.79
N GLY A 467 12.75 0.77 -12.86
CA GLY A 467 12.65 0.32 -11.48
C GLY A 467 11.49 0.94 -10.71
N HIS A 468 11.30 2.26 -10.82
CA HIS A 468 10.17 2.97 -10.21
C HIS A 468 8.83 2.51 -10.81
N ALA A 469 8.76 2.36 -12.13
CA ALA A 469 7.59 1.84 -12.82
C ALA A 469 7.24 0.41 -12.38
N LEU A 470 8.20 -0.51 -12.34
CA LEU A 470 7.97 -1.89 -11.88
C LEU A 470 7.64 -1.95 -10.37
N THR A 471 8.17 -1.02 -9.57
CA THR A 471 7.80 -0.86 -8.16
C THR A 471 6.32 -0.49 -8.01
N TYR A 472 5.82 0.45 -8.81
CA TYR A 472 4.42 0.84 -8.80
C TYR A 472 3.49 -0.34 -9.20
N ILE A 473 3.82 -1.06 -10.29
CA ILE A 473 3.08 -2.26 -10.68
C ILE A 473 3.10 -3.32 -9.56
N GLY A 474 4.26 -3.52 -8.91
CA GLY A 474 4.42 -4.42 -7.77
C GLY A 474 3.54 -4.06 -6.57
N GLN A 475 3.37 -2.77 -6.27
CA GLN A 475 2.49 -2.27 -5.21
C GLN A 475 1.01 -2.50 -5.54
N GLN A 476 0.56 -2.11 -6.75
CA GLN A 476 -0.83 -2.33 -7.18
C GLN A 476 -1.18 -3.83 -7.23
N PHE A 477 -0.24 -4.67 -7.67
CA PHE A 477 -0.39 -6.12 -7.61
C PHE A 477 -0.42 -6.64 -6.17
N ALA A 478 0.37 -6.08 -5.26
CA ALA A 478 0.38 -6.48 -3.85
C ALA A 478 -0.97 -6.19 -3.15
N GLU A 479 -1.63 -5.08 -3.46
CA GLU A 479 -3.01 -4.81 -3.00
C GLU A 479 -4.00 -5.85 -3.54
N PHE A 480 -3.95 -6.14 -4.84
CA PHE A 480 -4.82 -7.13 -5.50
C PHE A 480 -4.63 -8.55 -4.95
N VAL A 481 -3.38 -9.00 -4.78
CA VAL A 481 -3.02 -10.30 -4.19
C VAL A 481 -3.36 -10.32 -2.69
N GLY A 482 -3.17 -9.21 -1.98
CA GLY A 482 -3.53 -9.08 -0.56
C GLY A 482 -5.03 -9.29 -0.31
N ALA A 483 -5.88 -8.79 -1.21
CA ALA A 483 -7.33 -8.96 -1.14
C ALA A 483 -7.84 -10.36 -1.57
N ARG A 484 -7.09 -11.11 -2.38
CA ARG A 484 -7.52 -12.40 -2.96
C ARG A 484 -6.77 -13.62 -2.42
N GLY A 485 -5.65 -13.41 -1.74
CA GLY A 485 -4.75 -14.45 -1.26
C GLY A 485 -3.76 -14.94 -2.32
N VAL A 486 -2.66 -15.56 -1.86
CA VAL A 486 -1.65 -16.19 -2.71
C VAL A 486 -2.15 -17.56 -3.20
N VAL A 487 -1.92 -17.89 -4.48
CA VAL A 487 -2.38 -19.14 -5.11
C VAL A 487 -1.18 -19.90 -5.68
N LEU A 488 -0.88 -21.07 -5.09
CA LEU A 488 0.30 -21.89 -5.42
C LEU A 488 -0.02 -23.31 -5.91
N ASP A 489 -1.31 -23.66 -6.09
CA ASP A 489 -1.69 -25.00 -6.58
C ASP A 489 -1.10 -25.26 -7.98
N PRO A 490 -0.29 -26.32 -8.16
CA PRO A 490 0.30 -26.69 -9.44
C PRO A 490 -0.72 -26.82 -10.58
N LYS A 491 -1.95 -27.28 -10.30
CA LYS A 491 -2.97 -27.46 -11.34
C LYS A 491 -3.50 -26.10 -11.82
N ARG A 492 -3.87 -25.19 -10.91
CA ARG A 492 -4.29 -23.81 -11.26
C ARG A 492 -3.19 -23.01 -11.95
N VAL A 493 -1.96 -23.06 -11.43
CA VAL A 493 -0.80 -22.35 -12.04
C VAL A 493 -0.57 -22.82 -13.48
N THR A 494 -0.52 -24.13 -13.73
CA THR A 494 -0.27 -24.66 -15.09
C THR A 494 -1.48 -24.62 -16.01
N ALA A 495 -2.72 -24.57 -15.48
CA ALA A 495 -3.93 -24.41 -16.28
C ALA A 495 -4.09 -23.00 -16.87
N GLY A 496 -3.76 -21.95 -16.11
CA GLY A 496 -3.85 -20.56 -16.59
C GLY A 496 -2.87 -20.27 -17.73
N ALA A 497 -1.61 -20.68 -17.60
CA ALA A 497 -0.60 -20.52 -18.64
C ALA A 497 -1.00 -21.18 -19.99
N LYS A 498 -1.76 -22.28 -19.96
CA LYS A 498 -2.29 -22.95 -21.17
C LYS A 498 -3.43 -22.18 -21.86
N ARG A 499 -4.01 -21.16 -21.22
CA ARG A 499 -4.96 -20.21 -21.83
C ARG A 499 -4.26 -19.02 -22.47
N ALA A 500 -3.21 -18.49 -21.85
CA ALA A 500 -2.41 -17.38 -22.40
C ALA A 500 -1.61 -17.76 -23.66
N ALA A 501 -1.33 -19.06 -23.85
CA ALA A 501 -0.61 -19.60 -25.01
C ALA A 501 -1.54 -20.08 -26.16
N ARG A 502 -2.76 -19.52 -26.29
CA ARG A 502 -3.77 -19.88 -27.30
C ARG A 502 -4.48 -18.66 -27.87
#